data_AF-A0A2W7IR69-F1
#
_entry.id   AF-A0A2W7IR69-F1
#
_cell.length_a   1.000
_cell.length_b   1.000
_cell.length_c   1.000
_cell.angle_alpha   90.00
_cell.angle_beta   90.00
_cell.angle_gamma   90.00
#
_symmetry.space_group_name_H-M   'P 1'
#
loop_
_entity.id
_entity.type
_entity.pdbx_description
1 polymer ?
#
loop_
_entity_poly.entity_id
_entity_poly.type
_entity_poly.pdbx_seq_one_letter_code
_entity_poly.pdbx_strand_id
1 'polypeptide(L)'
;MSSTIEDRVILILKEQMSPADLESLKGHEGPFSALLSLWSQPPYAGRGFWEKLSQLTGIPSARWRSAFSRKQKPTSAMIESIAHLWPKYAFWLVTGVTDAANGHVAPLTALTFPEFLHAEQPGADTYFSKSISLAKRLYEEGEIDLESDDARLAAVERTLPLAHWVGSDLVDVAYQLADSDEYQELVSAWERREESRAEHLGRVLGTDRPWERHLEERKSLGLKSDPVHGQDPRVTHQSSWDLFYKPDSEDA
;
A
#
# COMPACT_ATOMS: atom_id res chain seq x y z
N MET A 1 7.87 21.08 7.18
CA MET A 1 6.61 20.93 6.42
C MET A 1 6.44 19.46 6.10
N SER A 2 5.29 18.86 6.45
CA SER A 2 4.96 17.47 6.11
C SER A 2 4.63 17.35 4.61
N SER A 3 4.80 16.17 4.02
CA SER A 3 4.29 15.88 2.67
C SER A 3 2.78 16.12 2.61
N THR A 4 2.27 16.65 1.50
CA THR A 4 0.82 16.84 1.29
C THR A 4 0.20 15.58 0.70
N ILE A 5 -1.14 15.46 0.79
CA ILE A 5 -1.86 14.37 0.13
C ILE A 5 -1.66 14.38 -1.40
N GLU A 6 -1.45 15.56 -1.99
CA GLU A 6 -1.15 15.70 -3.42
C GLU A 6 0.21 15.08 -3.77
N ASP A 7 1.22 15.29 -2.92
CA ASP A 7 2.54 14.68 -3.08
C ASP A 7 2.45 13.15 -3.03
N ARG A 8 1.68 12.62 -2.07
CA ARG A 8 1.53 11.19 -1.85
C ARG A 8 0.77 10.49 -2.97
N VAL A 9 -0.30 11.10 -3.48
CA VAL A 9 -0.99 10.63 -4.71
C VAL A 9 0.00 10.54 -5.88
N ILE A 10 0.80 11.58 -6.10
CA ILE A 10 1.78 11.60 -7.20
C ILE A 10 2.84 10.51 -7.04
N LEU A 11 3.33 10.27 -5.82
CA LEU A 11 4.34 9.24 -5.54
C LEU A 11 3.80 7.83 -5.81
N ILE A 12 2.56 7.53 -5.40
CA ILE A 12 1.92 6.25 -5.73
C ILE A 12 1.80 6.11 -7.25
N LEU A 13 1.24 7.11 -7.94
CA LEU A 13 1.08 7.05 -9.40
C LEU A 13 2.41 6.83 -10.12
N LYS A 14 3.50 7.48 -9.66
CA LYS A 14 4.84 7.30 -10.25
C LYS A 14 5.36 5.88 -10.13
N GLU A 15 5.14 5.22 -8.99
CA GLU A 15 5.59 3.84 -8.79
C GLU A 15 4.87 2.85 -9.71
N GLN A 16 3.62 3.16 -10.07
CA GLN A 16 2.78 2.31 -10.93
C GLN A 16 3.05 2.51 -12.43
N MET A 17 3.79 3.57 -12.79
CA MET A 17 4.14 3.87 -14.17
C MET A 17 5.34 3.06 -14.65
N SER A 18 5.36 2.72 -15.94
CA SER A 18 6.59 2.17 -16.53
C SER A 18 7.67 3.24 -16.66
N PRO A 19 8.95 2.86 -16.72
CA PRO A 19 10.03 3.77 -17.08
C PRO A 19 9.75 4.53 -18.38
N ALA A 20 9.19 3.86 -19.40
CA ALA A 20 8.82 4.49 -20.66
C ALA A 20 7.67 5.52 -20.50
N ASP A 21 6.72 5.28 -19.60
CA ASP A 21 5.66 6.25 -19.29
C ASP A 21 6.23 7.46 -18.54
N LEU A 22 7.18 7.24 -17.62
CA LEU A 22 7.88 8.31 -16.91
C LEU A 22 8.73 9.16 -17.86
N GLU A 23 9.45 8.52 -18.80
CA GLU A 23 10.25 9.19 -19.84
C GLU A 23 9.36 9.96 -20.82
N SER A 24 8.23 9.40 -21.25
CA SER A 24 7.26 10.11 -22.09
C SER A 24 6.69 11.37 -21.43
N LEU A 25 6.77 11.48 -20.10
CA LEU A 25 6.30 12.64 -19.34
C LEU A 25 7.38 13.71 -19.14
N LYS A 26 8.67 13.43 -19.42
CA LYS A 26 9.78 14.38 -19.27
C LYS A 26 10.91 14.20 -20.29
N GLY A 27 11.20 15.27 -21.04
CA GLY A 27 12.50 15.50 -21.70
C GLY A 27 13.58 16.01 -20.72
N HIS A 28 13.80 15.35 -19.58
CA HIS A 28 14.86 15.69 -18.61
C HIS A 28 15.54 14.42 -18.08
N GLU A 29 16.85 14.35 -18.31
CA GLU A 29 17.74 13.28 -17.88
C GLU A 29 17.97 13.32 -16.36
N GLY A 30 17.72 12.20 -15.70
CA GLY A 30 18.05 11.94 -14.31
C GLY A 30 18.38 10.46 -14.13
N PRO A 31 19.02 10.04 -13.02
CA PRO A 31 19.58 8.70 -12.86
C PRO A 31 18.48 7.70 -12.49
N PHE A 32 17.56 7.44 -13.42
CA PHE A 32 16.48 6.46 -13.27
C PHE A 32 16.95 5.02 -13.49
N SER A 33 18.20 4.81 -13.91
CA SER A 33 18.71 3.50 -14.32
C SER A 33 18.88 2.49 -13.17
N ALA A 34 19.08 2.96 -11.93
CA ALA A 34 19.30 2.08 -10.78
C ALA A 34 18.00 1.44 -10.24
N LEU A 35 16.83 2.00 -10.55
CA LEU A 35 15.52 1.45 -10.15
C LEU A 35 15.00 0.38 -11.14
N LEU A 36 15.68 0.20 -12.29
CA LEU A 36 15.25 -0.72 -13.36
C LEU A 36 15.38 -2.21 -13.00
N SER A 37 16.31 -2.58 -12.11
CA SER A 37 16.61 -3.99 -11.81
C SER A 37 15.68 -4.63 -10.78
N LEU A 38 14.98 -3.81 -9.98
CA LEU A 38 14.06 -4.24 -8.91
C LEU A 38 12.59 -4.03 -9.29
N TRP A 39 12.31 -3.44 -10.45
CA TRP A 39 10.97 -3.16 -10.90
C TRP A 39 10.35 -4.35 -11.64
N SER A 40 9.41 -5.03 -10.98
CA SER A 40 8.48 -5.96 -11.65
C SER A 40 7.34 -5.16 -12.26
N GLN A 41 7.06 -5.34 -13.56
CA GLN A 41 5.97 -4.67 -14.28
C GLN A 41 4.64 -4.78 -13.50
N PRO A 42 4.11 -3.70 -12.91
CA PRO A 42 2.73 -3.67 -12.47
C PRO A 42 1.83 -4.05 -13.65
N PRO A 43 0.73 -4.79 -13.47
CA PRO A 43 -0.18 -5.13 -14.56
C PRO A 43 -0.73 -3.88 -15.31
N TYR A 44 -0.62 -2.72 -14.67
CA TYR A 44 -1.07 -1.41 -15.16
C TYR A 44 -0.01 -0.63 -15.94
N ALA A 45 1.27 -1.01 -15.87
CA ALA A 45 2.37 -0.29 -16.49
C ALA A 45 2.39 -0.44 -18.02
N GLY A 46 2.92 0.58 -18.70
CA GLY A 46 3.10 0.61 -20.16
C GLY A 46 2.16 1.59 -20.87
N ARG A 47 2.28 1.65 -22.21
CA ARG A 47 1.49 2.57 -23.06
C ARG A 47 0.01 2.54 -22.68
N GLY A 48 -0.53 3.74 -22.41
CA GLY A 48 -1.93 3.92 -22.05
C GLY A 48 -2.23 3.78 -20.56
N PHE A 49 -1.23 3.92 -19.67
CA PHE A 49 -1.43 3.93 -18.21
C PHE A 49 -2.64 4.76 -17.76
N TRP A 50 -2.77 5.98 -18.27
CA TRP A 50 -3.86 6.88 -17.89
C TRP A 50 -5.23 6.37 -18.35
N GLU A 51 -5.30 5.80 -19.54
CA GLU A 51 -6.52 5.19 -20.10
C GLU A 51 -6.93 3.95 -19.29
N LYS A 52 -5.96 3.09 -18.92
CA LYS A 52 -6.22 1.94 -18.03
C LYS A 52 -6.71 2.40 -16.66
N LEU A 53 -6.04 3.39 -16.06
CA LEU A 53 -6.47 3.95 -14.78
C LEU A 53 -7.88 4.53 -14.86
N SER A 54 -8.20 5.21 -15.96
CA SER A 54 -9.55 5.72 -16.21
C SER A 54 -10.60 4.63 -16.35
N GLN A 55 -10.26 3.49 -16.96
CA GLN A 55 -11.16 2.33 -17.07
C GLN A 55 -11.41 1.69 -15.70
N LEU A 56 -10.36 1.56 -14.89
CA LEU A 56 -10.44 0.93 -13.57
C LEU A 56 -11.22 1.78 -12.56
N THR A 57 -11.03 3.10 -12.60
CA THR A 57 -11.62 4.00 -11.58
C THR A 57 -12.86 4.74 -12.05
N GLY A 58 -13.21 4.67 -13.33
CA GLY A 58 -14.26 5.50 -13.95
C GLY A 58 -13.95 7.00 -13.99
N ILE A 59 -12.74 7.43 -13.58
CA ILE A 59 -12.35 8.85 -13.53
C ILE A 59 -11.58 9.19 -14.82
N PRO A 60 -12.01 10.22 -15.60
CA PRO A 60 -11.37 10.53 -16.87
C PRO A 60 -9.87 10.75 -16.78
N SER A 61 -9.11 10.17 -17.72
CA SER A 61 -7.65 10.28 -17.81
C SER A 61 -7.13 11.73 -17.73
N ALA A 62 -7.88 12.69 -18.26
CA ALA A 62 -7.53 14.12 -18.19
C ALA A 62 -7.50 14.67 -16.75
N ARG A 63 -8.41 14.19 -15.87
CA ARG A 63 -8.41 14.55 -14.44
C ARG A 63 -7.19 13.97 -13.73
N TRP A 64 -6.87 12.70 -13.98
CA TRP A 64 -5.66 12.07 -13.46
C TRP A 64 -4.39 12.82 -13.87
N ARG A 65 -4.24 13.17 -15.15
CA ARG A 65 -3.11 13.98 -15.65
C ARG A 65 -3.06 15.36 -14.99
N SER A 66 -4.21 15.98 -14.75
CA SER A 66 -4.29 17.31 -14.12
C SER A 66 -3.87 17.28 -12.66
N ALA A 67 -4.31 16.27 -11.90
CA ALA A 67 -3.85 16.05 -10.53
C ALA A 67 -2.35 15.73 -10.50
N PHE A 68 -1.87 14.85 -11.38
CA PHE A 68 -0.46 14.49 -11.48
C PHE A 68 0.45 15.69 -11.79
N SER A 69 -0.02 16.57 -12.68
CA SER A 69 0.68 17.81 -13.06
C SER A 69 0.47 18.95 -12.07
N ARG A 70 -0.20 18.71 -10.94
CA ARG A 70 -0.59 19.70 -9.92
C ARG A 70 -1.45 20.85 -10.44
N LYS A 71 -2.09 20.69 -11.59
CA LYS A 71 -3.06 21.66 -12.12
C LYS A 71 -4.38 21.63 -11.34
N GLN A 72 -4.64 20.51 -10.65
CA GLN A 72 -5.80 20.32 -9.78
C GLN A 72 -5.35 19.57 -8.51
N LYS A 73 -6.04 19.78 -7.40
CA LYS A 73 -5.91 18.91 -6.22
C LYS A 73 -6.61 17.56 -6.48
N PRO A 74 -6.08 16.42 -5.99
CA PRO A 74 -6.81 15.16 -6.01
C PRO A 74 -8.16 15.31 -5.31
N THR A 75 -9.23 14.82 -5.93
CA THR A 75 -10.56 14.80 -5.31
C THR A 75 -10.68 13.62 -4.34
N SER A 76 -11.70 13.63 -3.48
CA SER A 76 -12.04 12.49 -2.61
C SER A 76 -12.16 11.19 -3.41
N ALA A 77 -12.90 11.21 -4.53
CA ALA A 77 -13.04 10.05 -5.41
C ALA A 77 -11.71 9.53 -5.97
N MET A 78 -10.75 10.41 -6.27
CA MET A 78 -9.41 9.99 -6.72
C MET A 78 -8.62 9.33 -5.59
N ILE A 79 -8.69 9.90 -4.38
CA ILE A 79 -8.02 9.36 -3.19
C ILE A 79 -8.59 7.98 -2.85
N GLU A 80 -9.91 7.85 -2.81
CA GLU A 80 -10.63 6.60 -2.57
C GLU A 80 -10.31 5.55 -3.64
N SER A 81 -10.30 5.93 -4.92
CA SER A 81 -9.94 5.02 -6.01
C SER A 81 -8.53 4.45 -5.88
N ILE A 82 -7.55 5.29 -5.48
CA ILE A 82 -6.18 4.85 -5.22
C ILE A 82 -6.13 3.90 -4.02
N ALA A 83 -6.84 4.24 -2.94
CA ALA A 83 -6.91 3.41 -1.74
C ALA A 83 -7.57 2.04 -2.01
N HIS A 84 -8.54 1.96 -2.91
CA HIS A 84 -9.14 0.68 -3.31
C HIS A 84 -8.27 -0.14 -4.27
N LEU A 85 -7.57 0.51 -5.22
CA LEU A 85 -6.69 -0.18 -6.16
C LEU A 85 -5.40 -0.69 -5.51
N TRP A 86 -4.85 0.06 -4.55
CA TRP A 86 -3.60 -0.25 -3.87
C TRP A 86 -3.75 -0.06 -2.36
N PRO A 87 -4.50 -0.94 -1.68
CA PRO A 87 -4.90 -0.76 -0.29
C PRO A 87 -3.73 -0.75 0.70
N LYS A 88 -2.61 -1.40 0.37
CA LYS A 88 -1.37 -1.31 1.14
C LYS A 88 -0.86 0.13 1.33
N TYR A 89 -1.22 1.07 0.46
CA TYR A 89 -0.84 2.48 0.58
C TYR A 89 -1.90 3.36 1.24
N ALA A 90 -3.09 2.86 1.55
CA ALA A 90 -4.23 3.67 1.98
C ALA A 90 -3.96 4.47 3.28
N PHE A 91 -3.36 3.82 4.28
CA PHE A 91 -3.01 4.47 5.54
C PHE A 91 -1.97 5.58 5.34
N TRP A 92 -0.90 5.30 4.61
CA TRP A 92 0.15 6.28 4.31
C TRP A 92 -0.36 7.43 3.44
N LEU A 93 -1.21 7.14 2.46
CA LEU A 93 -1.81 8.15 1.59
C LEU A 93 -2.54 9.24 2.39
N VAL A 94 -3.28 8.86 3.44
CA VAL A 94 -4.06 9.82 4.23
C VAL A 94 -3.24 10.41 5.38
N THR A 95 -2.49 9.60 6.11
CA THR A 95 -1.81 10.01 7.35
C THR A 95 -0.39 10.56 7.14
N GLY A 96 0.29 10.13 6.06
CA GLY A 96 1.70 10.42 5.81
C GLY A 96 2.69 9.55 6.61
N VAL A 97 2.19 8.64 7.46
CA VAL A 97 3.00 7.65 8.20
C VAL A 97 2.62 6.24 7.76
N THR A 98 3.49 5.27 7.99
CA THR A 98 3.25 3.85 7.68
C THR A 98 2.88 3.07 8.95
N ASP A 99 2.38 1.87 8.73
CA ASP A 99 2.21 0.81 9.72
C ASP A 99 2.63 -0.51 9.05
N ALA A 100 3.93 -0.59 8.74
CA ALA A 100 4.49 -1.62 7.87
C ALA A 100 4.28 -3.04 8.42
N ALA A 101 4.29 -3.18 9.76
CA ALA A 101 4.06 -4.44 10.46
C ALA A 101 2.66 -5.03 10.24
N ASN A 102 1.69 -4.22 9.79
CA ASN A 102 0.34 -4.65 9.43
C ASN A 102 0.07 -4.58 7.90
N GLY A 103 1.13 -4.39 7.10
CA GLY A 103 1.03 -4.33 5.64
C GLY A 103 0.66 -2.97 5.07
N HIS A 104 0.66 -1.91 5.88
CA HIS A 104 0.42 -0.55 5.42
C HIS A 104 1.75 0.18 5.19
N VAL A 105 2.23 0.15 3.96
CA VAL A 105 3.54 0.69 3.58
C VAL A 105 3.41 1.96 2.75
N ALA A 106 4.54 2.58 2.40
CA ALA A 106 4.62 3.63 1.41
C ALA A 106 5.24 3.08 0.11
N PRO A 107 5.05 3.78 -1.03
CA PRO A 107 5.83 3.52 -2.24
C PRO A 107 7.33 3.51 -1.97
N LEU A 108 8.10 2.70 -2.70
CA LEU A 108 9.57 2.65 -2.58
C LEU A 108 10.24 4.00 -2.86
N THR A 109 9.56 4.86 -3.62
CA THR A 109 10.04 6.20 -3.96
C THR A 109 9.75 7.26 -2.89
N ALA A 110 8.99 6.90 -1.84
CA ALA A 110 8.65 7.79 -0.75
C ALA A 110 9.65 7.68 0.40
N LEU A 111 10.08 8.84 0.91
CA LEU A 111 10.72 8.91 2.21
C LEU A 111 9.66 8.77 3.31
N THR A 112 9.87 7.84 4.22
CA THR A 112 8.98 7.58 5.37
C THR A 112 9.66 8.03 6.66
N PHE A 113 8.85 8.31 7.68
CA PHE A 113 9.29 8.57 9.04
C PHE A 113 8.08 8.41 9.98
N PRO A 114 8.22 7.79 11.18
CA PRO A 114 9.45 7.30 11.79
C PRO A 114 9.91 5.92 11.30
N GLU A 115 9.05 5.19 10.58
CA GLU A 115 9.41 3.89 10.02
C GLU A 115 10.29 4.05 8.77
N PHE A 116 11.24 3.13 8.59
CA PHE A 116 12.11 3.01 7.43
C PHE A 116 11.67 1.89 6.47
N LEU A 117 10.89 0.92 6.96
CA LEU A 117 10.55 -0.29 6.23
C LEU A 117 9.50 -0.06 5.14
N HIS A 118 9.86 -0.41 3.89
CA HIS A 118 8.91 -0.47 2.76
C HIS A 118 8.41 -1.90 2.45
N ALA A 119 8.88 -2.90 3.20
CA ALA A 119 8.45 -4.28 3.02
C ALA A 119 7.06 -4.49 3.63
N GLU A 120 6.14 -5.00 2.81
CA GLU A 120 4.78 -5.33 3.20
C GLU A 120 4.75 -6.67 3.97
N GLN A 121 3.80 -6.81 4.91
CA GLN A 121 3.46 -8.11 5.49
C GLN A 121 2.96 -9.06 4.40
N PRO A 122 3.51 -10.29 4.30
CA PRO A 122 3.01 -11.30 3.36
C PRO A 122 1.50 -11.54 3.50
N GLY A 123 0.78 -11.50 2.38
CA GLY A 123 -0.65 -11.76 2.34
C GLY A 123 -1.56 -10.59 2.73
N ALA A 124 -1.01 -9.45 3.17
CA ALA A 124 -1.82 -8.29 3.56
C ALA A 124 -2.60 -7.70 2.36
N ASP A 125 -1.95 -7.45 1.22
CA ASP A 125 -2.61 -6.93 0.01
C ASP A 125 -3.73 -7.86 -0.50
N THR A 126 -3.53 -9.18 -0.42
CA THR A 126 -4.56 -10.17 -0.78
C THR A 126 -5.77 -10.07 0.16
N TYR A 127 -5.53 -10.00 1.47
CA TYR A 127 -6.60 -9.85 2.47
C TYR A 127 -7.35 -8.53 2.28
N PHE A 128 -6.65 -7.41 2.10
CA PHE A 128 -7.28 -6.11 1.90
C PHE A 128 -8.10 -6.06 0.61
N SER A 129 -7.56 -6.58 -0.50
CA SER A 129 -8.26 -6.62 -1.79
C SER A 129 -9.56 -7.43 -1.69
N LYS A 130 -9.53 -8.61 -1.05
CA LYS A 130 -10.74 -9.42 -0.80
C LYS A 130 -11.73 -8.70 0.12
N SER A 131 -11.23 -8.05 1.17
CA SER A 131 -12.06 -7.29 2.12
C SER A 131 -12.82 -6.16 1.42
N ILE A 132 -12.13 -5.39 0.58
CA ILE A 132 -12.73 -4.29 -0.19
C ILE A 132 -13.75 -4.82 -1.21
N SER A 133 -13.44 -5.94 -1.87
CA SER A 133 -14.37 -6.57 -2.82
C SER A 133 -15.66 -7.02 -2.15
N LEU A 134 -15.59 -7.67 -0.98
CA LEU A 134 -16.76 -8.08 -0.22
C LEU A 134 -17.54 -6.90 0.37
N ALA A 135 -16.82 -5.88 0.87
CA ALA A 135 -17.45 -4.65 1.32
C ALA A 135 -18.24 -3.97 0.20
N LYS A 136 -17.71 -3.96 -1.04
CA LYS A 136 -18.44 -3.44 -2.20
C LYS A 136 -19.70 -4.24 -2.49
N ARG A 137 -19.61 -5.57 -2.50
CA ARG A 137 -20.76 -6.47 -2.69
C ARG A 137 -21.85 -6.25 -1.65
N LEU A 138 -21.48 -5.98 -0.39
CA LEU A 138 -22.44 -5.71 0.67
C LEU A 138 -23.38 -4.54 0.32
N TYR A 139 -22.87 -3.46 -0.26
CA TYR A 139 -23.71 -2.34 -0.70
C TYR A 139 -24.50 -2.65 -1.97
N GLU A 140 -23.89 -3.40 -2.90
CA GLU A 140 -24.56 -3.79 -4.15
C GLU A 140 -25.75 -4.73 -3.87
N GLU A 141 -25.60 -5.68 -2.94
CA GLU A 141 -26.64 -6.66 -2.56
C GLU A 141 -27.64 -6.10 -1.53
N GLY A 142 -27.23 -5.10 -0.73
CA GLY A 142 -28.11 -4.44 0.23
C GLY A 142 -29.07 -3.41 -0.35
N GLU A 143 -29.10 -3.26 -1.68
CA GLU A 143 -30.02 -2.37 -2.42
C GLU A 143 -30.03 -0.92 -1.88
N ILE A 144 -28.89 -0.45 -1.35
CA ILE A 144 -28.77 0.90 -0.79
C ILE A 144 -28.79 1.92 -1.93
N ASP A 145 -29.62 2.96 -1.80
CA ASP A 145 -29.59 4.10 -2.71
C ASP A 145 -28.28 4.89 -2.53
N LEU A 146 -27.29 4.57 -3.37
CA LEU A 146 -25.97 5.21 -3.36
C LEU A 146 -25.99 6.67 -3.83
N GLU A 147 -27.10 7.18 -4.40
CA GLU A 147 -27.21 8.60 -4.76
C GLU A 147 -27.75 9.44 -3.60
N SER A 148 -28.38 8.81 -2.61
CA SER A 148 -28.91 9.47 -1.41
C SER A 148 -27.86 9.49 -0.28
N ASP A 149 -27.37 10.69 0.05
CA ASP A 149 -26.42 10.90 1.15
C ASP A 149 -26.96 10.35 2.49
N ASP A 150 -28.25 10.56 2.76
CA ASP A 150 -28.91 10.07 3.98
C ASP A 150 -29.02 8.54 3.99
N ALA A 151 -29.35 7.92 2.85
CA ALA A 151 -29.44 6.46 2.77
C ALA A 151 -28.07 5.81 2.95
N ARG A 152 -27.03 6.35 2.29
CA ARG A 152 -25.65 5.86 2.45
C ARG A 152 -25.17 5.97 3.89
N LEU A 153 -25.44 7.09 4.55
CA LEU A 153 -25.04 7.30 5.94
C LEU A 153 -25.81 6.38 6.89
N ALA A 154 -27.13 6.29 6.75
CA ALA A 154 -27.97 5.42 7.56
C ALA A 154 -27.60 3.94 7.41
N ALA A 155 -27.19 3.52 6.21
CA ALA A 155 -26.76 2.14 5.94
C ALA A 155 -25.51 1.75 6.74
N VAL A 156 -24.61 2.67 7.04
CA VAL A 156 -23.34 2.37 7.75
C VAL A 156 -23.37 2.71 9.23
N GLU A 157 -24.32 3.53 9.65
CA GLU A 157 -24.45 3.96 11.02
C GLU A 157 -24.93 2.80 11.92
N ARG A 158 -24.25 2.63 13.05
CA ARG A 158 -24.76 1.82 14.17
C ARG A 158 -25.46 2.75 15.14
N THR A 159 -26.67 2.39 15.55
CA THR A 159 -27.43 3.14 16.55
C THR A 159 -27.31 2.48 17.91
N LEU A 160 -27.48 3.24 19.00
CA LEU A 160 -27.41 2.73 20.38
C LEU A 160 -28.78 2.82 21.07
N PRO A 161 -29.84 2.13 20.58
CA PRO A 161 -31.10 2.07 21.30
C PRO A 161 -30.90 1.32 22.62
N LEU A 162 -31.33 1.93 23.72
CA LEU A 162 -31.39 1.29 25.04
C LEU A 162 -30.08 0.59 25.46
N ALA A 163 -28.94 1.21 25.17
CA ALA A 163 -27.58 0.75 25.51
C ALA A 163 -27.06 -0.50 24.75
N HIS A 164 -27.67 -0.88 23.62
CA HIS A 164 -27.17 -1.94 22.73
C HIS A 164 -26.89 -1.40 21.32
N TRP A 165 -25.70 -1.68 20.78
CA TRP A 165 -25.36 -1.25 19.42
C TRP A 165 -26.06 -2.12 18.38
N VAL A 166 -26.91 -1.51 17.56
CA VAL A 166 -27.66 -2.18 16.48
C VAL A 166 -27.19 -1.62 15.14
N GLY A 167 -26.91 -2.50 14.18
CA GLY A 167 -26.58 -2.12 12.81
C GLY A 167 -27.83 -1.91 11.95
N SER A 168 -27.64 -1.40 10.75
CA SER A 168 -28.70 -1.26 9.75
C SER A 168 -29.12 -2.62 9.16
N ASP A 169 -30.05 -2.59 8.21
CA ASP A 169 -30.48 -3.76 7.43
C ASP A 169 -29.32 -4.43 6.65
N LEU A 170 -28.19 -3.74 6.46
CA LEU A 170 -26.98 -4.35 5.91
C LEU A 170 -26.44 -5.51 6.76
N VAL A 171 -26.81 -5.60 8.04
CA VAL A 171 -26.41 -6.71 8.91
C VAL A 171 -26.93 -8.04 8.37
N ASP A 172 -28.17 -8.08 7.85
CA ASP A 172 -28.76 -9.31 7.32
C ASP A 172 -28.04 -9.75 6.03
N VAL A 173 -27.70 -8.80 5.18
CA VAL A 173 -26.89 -9.04 3.96
C VAL A 173 -25.50 -9.51 4.33
N ALA A 174 -24.89 -8.94 5.37
CA ALA A 174 -23.59 -9.37 5.87
C ALA A 174 -23.61 -10.82 6.36
N TYR A 175 -24.68 -11.25 7.03
CA TYR A 175 -24.85 -12.67 7.40
C TYR A 175 -25.00 -13.58 6.18
N GLN A 176 -25.74 -13.16 5.16
CA GLN A 176 -25.85 -13.93 3.91
C GLN A 176 -24.50 -14.05 3.19
N LEU A 177 -23.75 -12.95 3.10
CA LEU A 177 -22.41 -12.95 2.54
C LEU A 177 -21.43 -13.80 3.35
N ALA A 178 -21.59 -13.91 4.67
CA ALA A 178 -20.73 -14.73 5.51
C ALA A 178 -20.77 -16.23 5.16
N ASP A 179 -21.89 -16.70 4.59
CA ASP A 179 -22.06 -18.07 4.10
C ASP A 179 -21.49 -18.29 2.69
N SER A 180 -21.00 -17.24 2.02
CA SER A 180 -20.44 -17.35 0.66
C SER A 180 -19.02 -17.92 0.64
N ASP A 181 -18.67 -18.62 -0.45
CA ASP A 181 -17.32 -19.11 -0.69
C ASP A 181 -16.30 -17.97 -0.69
N GLU A 182 -16.65 -16.80 -1.24
CA GLU A 182 -15.73 -15.65 -1.27
C GLU A 182 -15.41 -15.13 0.14
N TYR A 183 -16.37 -15.19 1.07
CA TYR A 183 -16.12 -14.85 2.47
C TYR A 183 -15.21 -15.87 3.15
N GLN A 184 -15.42 -17.16 2.89
CA GLN A 184 -14.52 -18.22 3.40
C GLN A 184 -13.09 -18.08 2.84
N GLU A 185 -12.96 -17.66 1.58
CA GLU A 185 -11.65 -17.34 0.99
C GLU A 185 -10.99 -16.11 1.65
N LEU A 186 -11.77 -15.10 2.04
CA LEU A 186 -11.28 -13.95 2.81
C LEU A 186 -10.75 -14.41 4.18
N VAL A 187 -11.54 -15.20 4.91
CA VAL A 187 -11.14 -15.75 6.22
C VAL A 187 -9.85 -16.57 6.06
N SER A 188 -9.78 -17.46 5.07
CA SER A 188 -8.59 -18.26 4.78
C SER A 188 -7.37 -17.39 4.39
N ALA A 189 -7.58 -16.23 3.76
CA ALA A 189 -6.50 -15.30 3.45
C ALA A 189 -6.00 -14.57 4.71
N TRP A 190 -6.91 -14.23 5.63
CA TRP A 190 -6.55 -13.69 6.93
C TRP A 190 -5.78 -14.70 7.78
N GLU A 191 -6.24 -15.95 7.87
CA GLU A 191 -5.57 -17.00 8.65
C GLU A 191 -4.13 -17.21 8.17
N ARG A 192 -3.90 -17.38 6.85
CA ARG A 192 -2.55 -17.50 6.27
C ARG A 192 -1.67 -16.29 6.57
N ARG A 193 -2.25 -15.08 6.56
CA ARG A 193 -1.55 -13.86 6.92
C ARG A 193 -1.09 -13.91 8.39
N GLU A 194 -1.95 -14.36 9.30
CA GLU A 194 -1.64 -14.47 10.72
C GLU A 194 -0.66 -15.62 11.03
N GLU A 195 -0.72 -16.74 10.32
CA GLU A 195 0.25 -17.86 10.44
C GLU A 195 1.68 -17.37 10.18
N SER A 196 1.87 -16.50 9.18
CA SER A 196 3.18 -15.92 8.84
C SER A 196 3.59 -14.74 9.73
N ARG A 197 2.70 -14.24 10.60
CA ARG A 197 2.89 -12.97 11.33
C ARG A 197 4.04 -13.04 12.32
N ALA A 198 4.19 -14.13 13.06
CA ALA A 198 5.26 -14.28 14.04
C ALA A 198 6.65 -14.21 13.37
N GLU A 199 6.82 -14.91 12.25
CA GLU A 199 8.05 -14.86 11.46
C GLU A 199 8.29 -13.47 10.87
N HIS A 200 7.26 -12.86 10.29
CA HIS A 200 7.34 -11.50 9.74
C HIS A 200 7.78 -10.49 10.82
N LEU A 201 7.11 -10.48 11.98
CA LEU A 201 7.49 -9.61 13.10
C LEU A 201 8.90 -9.90 13.61
N GLY A 202 9.33 -11.16 13.60
CA GLY A 202 10.71 -11.53 13.95
C GLY A 202 11.74 -10.86 13.05
N ARG A 203 11.48 -10.83 11.73
CA ARG A 203 12.33 -10.15 10.74
C ARG A 203 12.33 -8.62 10.94
N VAL A 204 11.14 -8.04 11.11
CA VAL A 204 10.92 -6.58 11.25
C VAL A 204 11.56 -6.02 12.52
N LEU A 205 11.41 -6.73 13.65
CA LEU A 205 12.02 -6.35 14.94
C LEU A 205 13.50 -6.74 15.02
N GLY A 206 13.98 -7.56 14.07
CA GLY A 206 15.34 -8.05 14.01
C GLY A 206 15.71 -9.12 15.03
N THR A 207 14.72 -9.77 15.65
CA THR A 207 14.94 -10.94 16.49
C THR A 207 15.25 -12.20 15.67
N ASP A 208 14.83 -12.24 14.40
CA ASP A 208 15.12 -13.32 13.46
C ASP A 208 15.68 -12.80 12.12
N ARG A 209 17.01 -12.88 11.97
CA ARG A 209 17.76 -12.41 10.80
C ARG A 209 18.76 -13.45 10.30
N PRO A 210 18.28 -14.56 9.71
CA PRO A 210 19.16 -15.63 9.25
C PRO A 210 20.17 -15.16 8.19
N TRP A 211 19.82 -14.16 7.36
CA TRP A 211 20.74 -13.60 6.36
C TRP A 211 21.89 -12.79 6.98
N GLU A 212 21.66 -12.09 8.11
CA GLU A 212 22.73 -11.38 8.81
C GLU A 212 23.72 -12.37 9.42
N ARG A 213 23.24 -13.47 10.00
CA ARG A 213 24.10 -14.56 10.48
C ARG A 213 24.96 -15.15 9.36
N HIS A 214 24.36 -15.40 8.19
CA HIS A 214 25.10 -15.89 7.02
C HIS A 214 26.13 -14.87 6.49
N LEU A 215 25.83 -13.57 6.53
CA LEU A 215 26.78 -12.52 6.18
C LEU A 215 27.96 -12.45 7.17
N GLU A 216 27.70 -12.56 8.46
CA GLU A 216 28.72 -12.62 9.52
C GLU A 216 29.59 -13.87 9.39
N GLU A 217 28.99 -15.03 9.14
CA GLU A 217 29.70 -16.29 8.85
C GLU A 217 30.62 -16.13 7.64
N ARG A 218 30.12 -15.59 6.52
CA ARG A 218 30.95 -15.30 5.34
C ARG A 218 32.10 -14.34 5.63
N LYS A 219 31.85 -13.29 6.42
CA LYS A 219 32.86 -12.32 6.84
C LYS A 219 33.94 -12.98 7.70
N SER A 220 33.54 -13.86 8.62
CA SER A 220 34.45 -14.67 9.44
C SER A 220 35.32 -15.62 8.61
N LEU A 221 34.80 -16.10 7.48
CA LEU A 221 35.51 -16.93 6.50
C LEU A 221 36.39 -16.12 5.53
N GLY A 222 36.47 -14.79 5.67
CA GLY A 222 37.29 -13.92 4.81
C GLY A 222 36.74 -13.73 3.39
N LEU A 223 35.51 -14.15 3.12
CA LEU A 223 34.85 -13.96 1.83
C LEU A 223 34.33 -12.53 1.74
N LYS A 224 34.91 -11.72 0.84
CA LYS A 224 34.42 -10.36 0.56
C LYS A 224 32.97 -10.44 0.05
N SER A 225 32.09 -9.58 0.56
CA SER A 225 30.77 -9.38 -0.04
C SER A 225 30.92 -8.49 -1.26
N ASP A 226 30.20 -8.81 -2.34
CA ASP A 226 30.10 -7.89 -3.47
C ASP A 226 29.40 -6.59 -3.01
N PRO A 227 29.91 -5.42 -3.39
CA PRO A 227 29.25 -4.16 -3.07
C PRO A 227 27.86 -4.14 -3.70
N VAL A 228 26.83 -3.89 -2.88
CA VAL A 228 25.47 -3.68 -3.38
C VAL A 228 25.43 -2.31 -4.05
N HIS A 229 25.63 -2.28 -5.37
CA HIS A 229 25.58 -1.05 -6.15
C HIS A 229 24.19 -0.40 -6.03
N GLY A 230 24.15 0.90 -5.69
CA GLY A 230 22.92 1.71 -5.71
C GLY A 230 22.27 1.99 -4.35
N GLN A 231 22.82 1.51 -3.23
CA GLN A 231 22.33 1.89 -1.90
C GLN A 231 22.79 3.31 -1.52
N ASP A 232 21.89 4.08 -0.88
CA ASP A 232 22.21 5.41 -0.34
C ASP A 232 23.24 5.24 0.80
N PRO A 233 24.43 5.88 0.70
CA PRO A 233 25.51 5.70 1.67
C PRO A 233 25.06 6.00 3.11
N ARG A 234 24.09 6.90 3.29
CA ARG A 234 23.59 7.34 4.61
C ARG A 234 22.80 6.28 5.37
N VAL A 235 22.40 5.19 4.71
CA VAL A 235 21.62 4.10 5.31
C VAL A 235 22.29 2.74 5.09
N THR A 236 23.57 2.72 4.69
CA THR A 236 24.31 1.47 4.45
C THR A 236 24.53 0.65 5.71
N HIS A 237 24.51 1.27 6.89
CA HIS A 237 24.54 0.62 8.20
C HIS A 237 23.20 0.01 8.59
N GLN A 238 22.11 0.38 7.91
CA GLN A 238 20.75 -0.03 8.23
C GLN A 238 20.30 -1.23 7.39
N SER A 239 19.64 -2.18 8.03
CA SER A 239 19.05 -3.35 7.37
C SER A 239 17.79 -2.93 6.61
N SER A 240 17.56 -3.46 5.41
CA SER A 240 16.31 -3.22 4.66
C SER A 240 15.06 -3.77 5.35
N TRP A 241 15.23 -4.54 6.43
CA TRP A 241 14.18 -5.08 7.28
C TRP A 241 14.03 -4.34 8.61
N ASP A 242 14.84 -3.31 8.88
CA ASP A 242 14.68 -2.48 10.08
C ASP A 242 13.39 -1.68 10.01
N LEU A 243 12.51 -1.87 11.01
CA LEU A 243 11.28 -1.09 11.09
C LEU A 243 11.53 0.41 11.22
N PHE A 244 12.46 0.79 12.09
CA PHE A 244 12.76 2.18 12.43
C PHE A 244 14.17 2.57 12.02
N TYR A 245 14.38 3.85 11.76
CA TYR A 245 15.71 4.44 11.61
C TYR A 245 16.60 4.12 12.82
N LYS A 246 17.86 3.75 12.54
CA LYS A 246 18.90 3.53 13.53
C LYS A 246 20.03 4.55 13.36
N PRO A 247 20.58 5.11 14.45
CA PRO A 247 21.78 5.93 14.35
C PRO A 247 22.95 5.09 13.86
N ASP A 248 23.89 5.71 13.15
CA ASP A 248 25.16 5.05 12.85
C ASP A 248 25.93 4.85 14.17
N SER A 249 26.48 3.65 14.36
CA SER A 249 27.29 3.32 15.53
C SER A 249 28.56 4.16 15.65
N GLU A 250 29.02 4.79 14.57
CA GLU A 250 30.17 5.72 14.61
C GLU A 250 29.79 7.14 15.12
N ASP A 251 28.49 7.48 15.13
CA ASP A 251 27.95 8.78 15.56
C ASP A 251 27.28 8.74 16.96
N ALA A 252 27.32 7.60 17.65
CA ALA A 252 26.65 7.34 18.94
C ALA A 252 27.59 7.31 20.16
#